data_AF-A0A166V296-F1
#
_entry.id   AF-A0A166V296-F1
#
_cell.length_a   1.000
_cell.length_b   1.000
_cell.length_c   1.000
_cell.angle_alpha   90.00
_cell.angle_beta   90.00
_cell.angle_gamma   90.00
#
_symmetry.space_group_name_H-M   'P 1'
#
loop_
_entity.id
_entity.type
_entity.pdbx_description
1 polymer ?
#
loop_
_entity_poly.entity_id
_entity_poly.type
_entity_poly.pdbx_seq_one_letter_code
_entity_poly.pdbx_strand_id
1 'polypeptide(L)'
;MHFFSQDFTYEHTWSHVVIGMWHKYPNPHCTHVQTIDVIDRTVDAETGIIRTERVLGCTQKNPTWIAKLFGGSDDAFVREISFIDPATQEASITSVNLSLSQFATVFERVQYSPSAISGKTAFHQSAEVQARMALWRSVSDKLEGWLVQRFEQNAIRGKVGFTDVLQAMWNDAKERQPAVM
;
A
#
# COMPACT_ATOMS: atom_id res chain seq x y z
N MET A 1 3.54 6.42 -19.79
CA MET A 1 2.73 6.78 -18.61
C MET A 1 1.57 5.82 -18.58
N HIS A 2 1.51 5.01 -17.54
CA HIS A 2 0.49 4.00 -17.36
C HIS A 2 -0.34 4.30 -16.11
N PHE A 3 -1.65 4.11 -16.20
CA PHE A 3 -2.59 4.33 -15.11
C PHE A 3 -3.29 3.02 -14.75
N PHE A 4 -3.30 2.72 -13.46
CA PHE A 4 -4.08 1.65 -12.87
C PHE A 4 -5.08 2.27 -11.90
N SER A 5 -6.29 1.73 -11.85
CA SER A 5 -7.23 2.04 -10.78
C SER A 5 -8.07 0.82 -10.43
N GLN A 6 -8.44 0.68 -9.16
CA GLN A 6 -9.40 -0.31 -8.72
C GLN A 6 -10.25 0.22 -7.56
N ASP A 7 -11.47 -0.29 -7.50
CA ASP A 7 -12.42 -0.05 -6.43
C ASP A 7 -12.77 -1.38 -5.75
N PHE A 8 -12.93 -1.34 -4.44
CA PHE A 8 -13.29 -2.50 -3.65
C PHE A 8 -14.11 -2.07 -2.42
N THR A 9 -14.85 -2.99 -1.83
CA THR A 9 -15.55 -2.75 -0.56
C THR A 9 -15.09 -3.80 0.45
N TYR A 10 -14.50 -3.35 1.55
CA TYR A 10 -14.17 -4.21 2.69
C TYR A 10 -15.43 -4.44 3.54
N GLU A 11 -15.62 -5.67 3.98
CA GLU A 11 -16.76 -6.12 4.80
C GLU A 11 -16.67 -5.69 6.28
N HIS A 12 -15.84 -4.69 6.58
CA HIS A 12 -15.57 -4.22 7.94
C HIS A 12 -15.77 -2.71 8.03
N THR A 13 -16.06 -2.21 9.23
CA THR A 13 -16.23 -0.78 9.50
C THR A 13 -14.94 -0.02 9.20
N TRP A 14 -15.06 1.28 8.90
CA TRP A 14 -13.90 2.12 8.60
C TRP A 14 -12.84 2.07 9.71
N SER A 15 -13.26 2.12 10.98
CA SER A 15 -12.35 2.00 12.12
C SER A 15 -11.59 0.68 12.15
N HIS A 16 -12.26 -0.45 11.89
CA HIS A 16 -11.62 -1.76 11.80
C HIS A 16 -10.62 -1.84 10.65
N VAL A 17 -10.95 -1.24 9.50
CA VAL A 17 -10.05 -1.18 8.34
C VAL A 17 -8.83 -0.31 8.66
N VAL A 18 -9.00 0.90 9.18
CA VAL A 18 -7.87 1.78 9.52
C VAL A 18 -6.96 1.17 10.59
N ILE A 19 -7.52 0.52 11.62
CA ILE A 19 -6.71 -0.19 12.61
C ILE A 19 -5.96 -1.36 11.94
N GLY A 20 -6.67 -2.18 11.15
CA GLY A 20 -6.06 -3.30 10.45
C GLY A 20 -4.95 -2.89 9.50
N MET A 21 -5.03 -1.71 8.88
CA MET A 21 -3.99 -1.18 7.98
C MET A 21 -2.62 -1.12 8.68
N TRP A 22 -2.60 -0.74 9.97
CA TRP A 22 -1.36 -0.70 10.76
C TRP A 22 -0.80 -2.08 11.07
N HIS A 23 -1.64 -3.12 10.99
CA HIS A 23 -1.31 -4.53 11.21
C HIS A 23 -1.26 -5.36 9.92
N LYS A 24 -1.35 -4.71 8.74
CA LYS A 24 -1.36 -5.38 7.44
C LYS A 24 -0.14 -6.27 7.21
N TYR A 25 0.98 -5.97 7.85
CA TYR A 25 2.23 -6.71 7.71
C TYR A 25 2.75 -7.19 9.08
N PRO A 26 3.42 -8.35 9.13
CA PRO A 26 3.63 -9.29 8.00
C PRO A 26 2.35 -10.03 7.61
N ASN A 27 2.24 -10.47 6.35
CA ASN A 27 1.18 -11.38 5.90
C ASN A 27 1.68 -12.33 4.79
N PRO A 28 1.05 -13.52 4.60
CA PRO A 28 1.51 -14.54 3.65
C PRO A 28 1.49 -14.12 2.17
N HIS A 29 0.70 -13.11 1.80
CA HIS A 29 0.54 -12.68 0.40
C HIS A 29 1.56 -11.60 0.00
N CYS A 30 2.12 -10.89 0.98
CA CYS A 30 3.07 -9.81 0.78
C CYS A 30 4.41 -10.07 1.47
N THR A 31 4.95 -11.28 1.33
CA THR A 31 6.25 -11.70 1.90
C THR A 31 7.46 -10.90 1.40
N HIS A 32 7.29 -10.08 0.36
CA HIS A 32 8.34 -9.20 -0.14
C HIS A 32 8.57 -7.99 0.76
N VAL A 33 7.61 -7.58 1.58
CA VAL A 33 7.77 -6.48 2.54
C VAL A 33 8.49 -7.02 3.77
N GLN A 34 9.73 -6.55 3.99
CA GLN A 34 10.60 -7.02 5.06
C GLN A 34 10.59 -6.09 6.27
N THR A 35 10.58 -4.78 6.04
CA THR A 35 10.65 -3.77 7.10
C THR A 35 9.62 -2.67 6.89
N ILE A 36 9.15 -2.09 7.99
CA ILE A 36 8.27 -0.93 7.99
C ILE A 36 8.68 -0.06 9.17
N ASP A 37 9.17 1.13 8.86
CA ASP A 37 9.70 2.06 9.83
C ASP A 37 8.89 3.35 9.80
N VAL A 38 8.41 3.81 10.97
CA VAL A 38 7.77 5.12 11.10
C VAL A 38 8.86 6.18 11.22
N ILE A 39 8.92 7.09 10.26
CA ILE A 39 9.90 8.17 10.23
C ILE A 39 9.39 9.37 11.02
N ASP A 40 8.11 9.70 10.86
CA ASP A 40 7.46 10.82 11.51
C ASP A 40 5.98 10.50 11.75
N ARG A 41 5.43 11.02 12.85
CA ARG A 41 4.00 10.96 13.12
C ARG A 41 3.58 12.16 13.94
N THR A 42 2.57 12.87 13.47
CA THR A 42 2.01 14.05 14.11
C THR A 42 0.49 13.98 14.15
N VAL A 43 -0.08 14.67 15.13
CA VAL A 43 -1.52 14.92 15.22
C VAL A 43 -1.70 16.42 15.13
N ASP A 44 -2.48 16.86 14.16
CA ASP A 44 -2.83 18.27 14.03
C ASP A 44 -3.73 18.70 15.20
N ALA A 45 -3.35 19.78 15.90
CA ALA A 45 -3.99 20.18 17.15
C ALA A 45 -5.39 20.78 16.94
N GLU A 46 -5.68 21.33 15.76
CA GLU A 46 -6.96 21.97 15.44
C GLU A 46 -7.95 20.97 14.86
N THR A 47 -7.49 20.14 13.93
CA THR A 47 -8.33 19.20 13.16
C THR A 47 -8.32 17.78 13.71
N GLY A 48 -7.32 17.40 14.51
CA GLY A 48 -7.14 16.03 14.98
C GLY A 48 -6.64 15.05 13.90
N ILE A 49 -6.30 15.53 12.71
CA ILE A 49 -5.81 14.70 11.60
C ILE A 49 -4.44 14.11 11.97
N ILE A 50 -4.32 12.79 11.79
CA ILE A 50 -3.08 12.07 12.06
C ILE A 50 -2.31 11.94 10.76
N ARG A 51 -1.13 12.57 10.69
CA ARG A 51 -0.17 12.36 9.61
C ARG A 51 0.85 11.32 10.07
N THR A 52 1.09 10.30 9.25
CA THR A 52 2.20 9.36 9.46
C THR A 52 3.03 9.25 8.19
N GLU A 53 4.35 9.32 8.33
CA GLU A 53 5.30 9.04 7.29
C GLU A 53 6.06 7.75 7.62
N ARG A 54 6.09 6.82 6.66
CA ARG A 54 6.77 5.53 6.80
C ARG A 54 7.72 5.27 5.64
N VAL A 55 8.71 4.43 5.88
CA VAL A 55 9.52 3.79 4.84
C VAL A 55 9.30 2.28 4.92
N LEU A 56 8.99 1.68 3.77
CA LEU A 56 8.84 0.24 3.63
C LEU A 56 10.06 -0.30 2.89
N GLY A 57 10.71 -1.29 3.47
CA GLY A 57 11.79 -2.06 2.83
C GLY A 57 11.23 -3.32 2.20
N CYS A 58 11.46 -3.48 0.90
CA CYS A 58 10.98 -4.60 0.11
C CYS A 58 12.15 -5.36 -0.52
N THR A 59 12.16 -6.69 -0.42
CA THR A 59 13.14 -7.54 -1.10
C THR A 59 12.41 -8.52 -2.00
N GLN A 60 12.67 -8.46 -3.30
CA GLN A 60 12.08 -9.37 -4.27
C GLN A 60 13.03 -9.60 -5.44
N LYS A 61 13.16 -10.86 -5.87
CA LYS A 61 14.02 -11.23 -7.01
C LYS A 61 13.67 -10.39 -8.23
N ASN A 62 14.64 -9.61 -8.71
CA ASN A 62 14.50 -8.80 -9.90
C ASN A 62 15.15 -9.49 -11.11
N PRO A 63 14.63 -9.28 -12.33
CA PRO A 63 15.36 -9.67 -13.53
C PRO A 63 16.78 -9.13 -13.50
N THR A 64 17.77 -9.89 -13.95
CA THR A 64 19.20 -9.53 -13.84
C THR A 64 19.52 -8.15 -14.41
N TRP A 65 18.84 -7.74 -15.49
CA TRP A 65 19.02 -6.43 -16.09
C TRP A 65 18.47 -5.29 -15.20
N ILE A 66 17.43 -5.55 -14.42
CA ILE A 66 16.85 -4.62 -13.43
C ILE A 66 17.74 -4.58 -12.20
N ALA A 67 18.19 -5.73 -11.69
CA ALA A 67 19.13 -5.80 -10.57
C ALA A 67 20.40 -4.98 -10.86
N LYS A 68 20.91 -5.01 -12.10
CA LYS A 68 22.02 -4.12 -12.53
C LYS A 68 21.70 -2.63 -12.41
N LEU A 69 20.45 -2.21 -12.65
CA LEU A 69 20.01 -0.83 -12.45
C LEU A 69 19.91 -0.46 -10.96
N PHE A 70 19.61 -1.44 -10.09
CA PHE A 70 19.65 -1.32 -8.63
C PHE A 70 21.07 -1.43 -8.04
N GLY A 71 22.13 -1.34 -8.86
CA GLY A 71 23.51 -1.50 -8.38
C GLY A 71 23.83 -2.93 -7.91
N GLY A 72 23.05 -3.92 -8.34
CA GLY A 72 23.19 -5.33 -7.97
C GLY A 72 22.32 -5.79 -6.79
N SER A 73 21.50 -4.91 -6.20
CA SER A 73 20.59 -5.27 -5.11
C SER A 73 19.19 -5.67 -5.60
N ASP A 74 18.55 -6.58 -4.86
CA ASP A 74 17.13 -6.93 -5.00
C ASP A 74 16.23 -6.09 -4.05
N ASP A 75 16.84 -5.20 -3.26
CA ASP A 75 16.14 -4.36 -2.29
C ASP A 75 15.58 -3.09 -2.94
N ALA A 76 14.35 -2.76 -2.56
CA ALA A 76 13.65 -1.56 -2.96
C ALA A 76 13.00 -0.90 -1.75
N PHE A 77 13.04 0.43 -1.71
CA PHE A 77 12.42 1.23 -0.67
C PHE A 77 11.25 2.01 -1.22
N VAL A 78 10.17 2.09 -0.45
CA VAL A 78 8.97 2.87 -0.74
C VAL A 78 8.72 3.83 0.40
N ARG A 79 8.50 5.10 0.08
CA ARG A 79 8.04 6.10 1.04
C ARG A 79 6.53 6.16 1.00
N GLU A 80 5.92 6.09 2.16
CA GLU A 80 4.47 6.17 2.34
C GLU A 80 4.12 7.33 3.26
N ILE A 81 3.12 8.13 2.89
CA ILE A 81 2.51 9.12 3.77
C ILE A 81 1.02 8.84 3.86
N SER A 82 0.50 8.73 5.07
CA SER A 82 -0.93 8.60 5.34
C SER A 82 -1.46 9.80 6.11
N PHE A 83 -2.69 10.22 5.80
CA PHE A 83 -3.50 11.14 6.58
C PHE A 83 -4.78 10.43 7.01
N ILE A 84 -5.06 10.41 8.31
CA ILE A 84 -6.27 9.82 8.88
C ILE A 84 -7.06 10.93 9.56
N ASP A 85 -8.27 11.18 9.07
CA ASP A 85 -9.22 12.11 9.65
C ASP A 85 -10.34 11.32 10.37
N PRO A 86 -10.33 11.28 11.72
CA PRO A 86 -11.35 10.57 12.48
C PRO A 86 -12.72 11.26 12.47
N ALA A 87 -12.78 12.57 12.18
CA ALA A 87 -14.03 13.34 12.17
C ALA A 87 -14.85 13.05 10.92
N THR A 88 -14.19 12.97 9.76
CA THR A 88 -14.82 12.63 8.48
C THR A 88 -14.78 11.14 8.14
N GLN A 89 -14.05 10.35 8.93
CA GLN A 89 -13.77 8.93 8.64
C GLN A 89 -13.12 8.76 7.26
N GLU A 90 -12.14 9.60 6.95
CA GLU A 90 -11.35 9.48 5.73
C GLU A 90 -9.92 9.08 6.06
N ALA A 91 -9.40 8.11 5.31
CA ALA A 91 -7.99 7.75 5.36
C ALA A 91 -7.44 7.83 3.94
N SER A 92 -6.42 8.65 3.74
CA SER A 92 -5.72 8.78 2.45
C SER A 92 -4.26 8.41 2.62
N ILE A 93 -3.75 7.58 1.72
CA ILE A 93 -2.35 7.15 1.71
C ILE A 93 -1.77 7.41 0.33
N THR A 94 -0.55 7.92 0.30
CA THR A 94 0.24 8.04 -0.91
C THR A 94 1.56 7.31 -0.74
N SER A 95 1.93 6.52 -1.75
CA SER A 95 3.17 5.74 -1.76
C SER A 95 3.97 6.08 -3.01
N VAL A 96 5.28 6.24 -2.85
CA VAL A 96 6.21 6.49 -3.96
C VAL A 96 7.49 5.69 -3.77
N ASN A 97 7.99 5.09 -4.84
CA ASN A 97 9.28 4.41 -4.80
C ASN A 97 10.43 5.40 -4.58
N LEU A 98 11.30 5.09 -3.62
CA LEU A 98 12.57 5.81 -3.42
C LEU A 98 13.65 5.21 -4.33
N SER A 99 13.74 3.88 -4.35
CA SER A 99 14.66 3.17 -5.23
C SER A 99 14.21 3.25 -6.69
N LEU A 100 15.17 3.37 -7.63
CA LEU A 100 14.95 3.59 -9.07
C LEU A 100 14.16 4.86 -9.44
N SER A 101 13.90 5.78 -8.51
CA SER A 101 13.15 7.02 -8.78
C SER A 101 13.76 7.89 -9.89
N GLN A 102 15.06 7.75 -10.16
CA GLN A 102 15.76 8.39 -11.28
C GLN A 102 15.36 7.81 -12.66
N PHE A 103 14.93 6.55 -12.70
CA PHE A 103 14.57 5.85 -13.93
C PHE A 103 13.08 5.74 -14.13
N ALA A 104 12.32 5.56 -13.06
CA ALA A 104 10.87 5.51 -13.10
C ALA A 104 10.27 5.83 -11.74
N THR A 105 9.10 6.47 -11.77
CA THR A 105 8.29 6.78 -10.59
C THR A 105 7.01 5.97 -10.65
N VAL A 106 6.71 5.25 -9.57
CA VAL A 106 5.43 4.62 -9.29
C VAL A 106 4.82 5.43 -8.16
N PHE A 107 3.78 6.20 -8.48
CA PHE A 107 3.03 6.98 -7.51
C PHE A 107 1.67 6.33 -7.30
N GLU A 108 1.43 5.80 -6.11
CA GLU A 108 0.19 5.17 -5.72
C GLU A 108 -0.58 6.05 -4.75
N ARG A 109 -1.90 6.08 -4.89
CA ARG A 109 -2.84 6.70 -3.96
C ARG A 109 -3.91 5.71 -3.56
N VAL A 110 -4.16 5.61 -2.26
CA VAL A 110 -5.20 4.80 -1.65
C VAL A 110 -6.10 5.69 -0.82
N GLN A 111 -7.40 5.42 -0.86
CA GLN A 111 -8.42 6.08 -0.03
C GLN A 111 -9.34 5.04 0.60
N TYR A 112 -9.62 5.21 1.89
CA TYR A 112 -10.65 4.49 2.62
C TYR A 112 -11.67 5.45 3.20
N SER A 113 -12.94 5.15 3.01
CA SER A 113 -14.07 5.88 3.58
C SER A 113 -15.23 4.94 3.87
N PRO A 114 -16.20 5.32 4.72
CA PRO A 114 -17.43 4.57 4.88
C PRO A 114 -18.11 4.31 3.53
N SER A 115 -18.52 3.07 3.29
CA SER A 115 -19.32 2.73 2.13
C SER A 115 -20.76 3.23 2.30
N ALA A 116 -21.49 3.36 1.19
CA ALA A 116 -22.94 3.54 1.23
C ALA A 116 -23.67 2.38 1.94
N ILE A 117 -23.03 1.20 2.00
CA ILE A 117 -23.52 0.05 2.77
C ILE A 117 -23.03 0.16 4.21
N SER A 118 -23.98 0.24 5.15
CA SER A 118 -23.69 0.33 6.58
C SER A 118 -22.73 -0.75 7.06
N GLY A 119 -21.75 -0.36 7.88
CA GLY A 119 -20.77 -1.27 8.45
C GLY A 119 -19.64 -1.71 7.51
N LYS A 120 -19.60 -1.19 6.28
CA LYS A 120 -18.56 -1.51 5.28
C LYS A 120 -17.70 -0.29 4.94
N THR A 121 -16.54 -0.55 4.35
CA THR A 121 -15.57 0.50 3.97
C THR A 121 -15.34 0.46 2.47
N ALA A 122 -15.57 1.58 1.80
CA ALA A 122 -15.18 1.79 0.42
C ALA A 122 -13.65 1.97 0.34
N PHE A 123 -13.05 1.34 -0.65
CA PHE A 123 -11.63 1.43 -0.97
C PHE A 123 -11.46 1.83 -2.41
N HIS A 124 -10.67 2.88 -2.61
CA HIS A 124 -10.24 3.32 -3.93
C HIS A 124 -8.72 3.31 -3.98
N GLN A 125 -8.15 2.73 -5.03
CA GLN A 125 -6.71 2.73 -5.27
C GLN A 125 -6.45 3.16 -6.70
N SER A 126 -5.50 4.06 -6.88
CA SER A 126 -4.96 4.44 -8.19
C SER A 126 -3.45 4.43 -8.14
N ALA A 127 -2.83 4.16 -9.29
CA ALA A 127 -1.40 4.31 -9.44
C ALA A 127 -1.03 4.84 -10.82
N GLU A 128 0.02 5.64 -10.83
CA GLU A 128 0.64 6.21 -12.00
C GLU A 128 2.08 5.74 -12.10
N VAL A 129 2.43 5.16 -13.24
CA VAL A 129 3.79 4.75 -13.55
C VAL A 129 4.36 5.64 -14.64
N GLN A 130 5.45 6.35 -14.33
CA GLN A 130 6.17 7.24 -15.23
C GLN A 130 7.61 6.79 -15.38
N ALA A 131 8.02 6.34 -16.56
CA ALA A 131 9.44 6.13 -16.86
C ALA A 131 10.10 7.44 -17.32
N ARG A 132 11.32 7.71 -16.83
CA ARG A 132 12.07 8.97 -17.01
C ARG A 132 13.27 8.85 -17.95
N MET A 133 13.40 7.75 -18.69
CA MET A 133 14.56 7.46 -19.56
C MET A 133 14.35 7.97 -20.99
N ALA A 134 14.41 9.30 -21.18
CA ALA A 134 14.20 9.94 -22.49
C ALA A 134 15.24 9.53 -23.56
N LEU A 135 16.46 9.14 -23.15
CA LEU A 135 17.53 8.81 -24.09
C LEU A 135 17.43 7.38 -24.64
N TRP A 136 16.79 6.44 -23.94
CA TRP A 136 16.83 5.00 -24.23
C TRP A 136 15.43 4.40 -24.26
N ARG A 137 14.60 4.80 -25.24
CA ARG A 137 13.17 4.45 -25.34
C ARG A 137 12.89 2.96 -25.10
N SER A 138 13.61 2.06 -25.78
CA SER A 138 13.38 0.61 -25.63
C SER A 138 13.67 0.05 -24.24
N VAL A 139 14.56 0.68 -23.46
CA VAL A 139 14.81 0.31 -22.06
C VAL A 139 13.76 0.93 -21.15
N SER A 140 13.34 2.16 -21.45
CA SER A 140 12.23 2.84 -20.78
C SER A 140 10.94 2.03 -20.87
N ASP A 141 10.58 1.57 -22.07
CA ASP A 141 9.34 0.80 -22.31
C ASP A 141 9.36 -0.55 -21.57
N LYS A 142 10.52 -1.23 -21.55
CA LYS A 142 10.68 -2.50 -20.80
C LYS A 142 10.59 -2.29 -19.29
N LEU A 143 11.16 -1.20 -18.78
CA LEU A 143 11.11 -0.87 -17.36
C LEU A 143 9.70 -0.48 -16.94
N GLU A 144 9.03 0.37 -17.73
CA GLU A 144 7.64 0.74 -17.50
C GLU A 144 6.75 -0.50 -17.47
N GLY A 145 6.82 -1.36 -18.50
CA GLY A 145 6.03 -2.59 -18.55
C GLY A 145 6.27 -3.54 -17.38
N TRP A 146 7.53 -3.70 -16.95
CA TRP A 146 7.85 -4.52 -15.79
C TRP A 146 7.29 -3.92 -14.48
N LEU A 147 7.43 -2.61 -14.28
CA LEU A 147 6.92 -1.92 -13.09
C LEU A 147 5.40 -1.99 -13.00
N VAL A 148 4.71 -1.78 -14.13
CA VAL A 148 3.25 -1.93 -14.23
C VAL A 148 2.83 -3.33 -13.84
N GLN A 149 3.39 -4.35 -14.48
CA GLN A 149 3.05 -5.74 -14.20
C GLN A 149 3.32 -6.12 -12.74
N ARG A 150 4.44 -5.64 -12.17
CA ARG A 150 4.78 -5.84 -10.76
C ARG A 150 3.78 -5.16 -9.84
N PHE A 151 3.44 -3.91 -10.13
CA PHE A 151 2.50 -3.14 -9.34
C PHE A 151 1.12 -3.81 -9.30
N GLU A 152 0.57 -4.20 -10.45
CA GLU A 152 -0.73 -4.88 -10.53
C GLU A 152 -0.76 -6.17 -9.71
N GLN A 153 0.29 -6.99 -9.82
CA GLN A 153 0.41 -8.21 -9.01
C GLN A 153 0.44 -7.91 -7.51
N ASN A 154 1.18 -6.88 -7.11
CA ASN A 154 1.29 -6.47 -5.71
C ASN A 154 -0.02 -5.87 -5.19
N ALA A 155 -0.76 -5.12 -6.01
CA ALA A 155 -2.05 -4.55 -5.65
C ALA A 155 -3.11 -5.64 -5.40
N ILE A 156 -3.17 -6.66 -6.27
CA ILE A 156 -4.08 -7.81 -6.10
C ILE A 156 -3.73 -8.58 -4.83
N ARG A 157 -2.45 -8.92 -4.63
CA ARG A 157 -1.99 -9.64 -3.43
C ARG A 157 -2.20 -8.83 -2.16
N GLY A 158 -1.96 -7.52 -2.22
CA GLY A 158 -2.16 -6.59 -1.12
C GLY A 158 -3.60 -6.56 -0.64
N LYS A 159 -4.57 -6.58 -1.57
CA LYS A 159 -6.00 -6.66 -1.25
C LYS A 159 -6.35 -7.97 -0.55
N VAL A 160 -5.91 -9.11 -1.09
CA VAL A 160 -6.21 -10.44 -0.51
C VAL A 160 -5.58 -10.54 0.87
N GLY A 161 -4.29 -10.25 0.99
CA GLY A 161 -3.59 -10.33 2.27
C GLY A 161 -4.16 -9.40 3.33
N PHE A 162 -4.60 -8.20 2.94
CA PHE A 162 -5.24 -7.30 3.90
C PHE A 162 -6.65 -7.77 4.30
N THR A 163 -7.41 -8.37 3.38
CA THR A 163 -8.71 -8.98 3.70
C THR A 163 -8.56 -10.08 4.73
N ASP A 164 -7.57 -10.97 4.55
CA ASP A 164 -7.29 -12.06 5.49
C ASP A 164 -6.88 -11.53 6.88
N VAL A 165 -6.07 -10.46 6.93
CA VAL A 165 -5.70 -9.79 8.19
C VAL A 165 -6.93 -9.26 8.91
N LEU A 166 -7.84 -8.59 8.20
CA LEU A 166 -9.07 -8.06 8.81
C LEU A 166 -9.96 -9.18 9.35
N GLN A 167 -10.10 -10.29 8.62
CA GLN A 167 -10.85 -11.45 9.07
C GLN A 167 -10.24 -12.04 10.35
N ALA A 168 -8.92 -12.26 10.36
CA ALA A 168 -8.22 -12.80 11.52
C ALA A 168 -8.32 -11.89 12.76
N MET A 169 -8.29 -10.56 12.56
CA MET A 169 -8.40 -9.60 13.66
C MET A 169 -9.80 -9.50 14.25
N TRP A 170 -10.86 -9.60 13.43
CA TRP A 170 -12.20 -9.20 13.84
C TRP A 170 -13.27 -10.29 13.81
N ASN A 171 -13.07 -11.36 13.05
CA ASN A 171 -14.01 -12.48 12.99
C ASN A 171 -13.56 -13.61 13.92
N ASP A 172 -12.30 -14.05 13.79
CA ASP A 172 -11.74 -15.10 14.66
C ASP A 172 -11.66 -14.64 16.13
N ALA A 173 -11.46 -13.34 16.38
CA ALA A 173 -11.47 -12.77 17.72
C ALA A 173 -12.86 -12.80 18.38
N LYS A 174 -13.94 -12.72 17.59
CA LYS A 174 -15.31 -12.85 18.09
C LYS A 174 -15.65 -14.31 18.42
N GLU A 175 -15.11 -15.26 17.67
CA GLU A 175 -15.28 -16.69 17.96
C GLU A 175 -14.48 -17.15 19.19
N ARG A 176 -13.40 -16.44 19.54
CA ARG A 176 -12.60 -16.70 20.75
C ARG A 176 -13.15 -16.10 22.05
N GLN A 177 -14.27 -15.37 22.02
CA GLN A 177 -15.04 -15.05 23.21
C GLN A 177 -16.17 -16.08 23.37
N PRO A 178 -15.94 -17.27 23.96
CA PRO A 178 -17.04 -18.11 24.39
C PRO A 178 -17.78 -17.39 25.53
N ALA A 179 -19.10 -17.52 25.49
CA ALA A 179 -20.05 -17.01 26.46
C ALA A 179 -19.53 -17.07 27.90
N VAL A 180 -19.22 -15.91 28.48
CA VAL A 180 -19.25 -15.75 29.93
C VAL A 180 -20.68 -15.36 30.27
N MET A 181 -21.47 -16.38 30.64
CA MET A 181 -22.67 -16.21 31.47
C MET A 181 -22.27 -15.81 32.88
#